data_AF-A0A319CGD1-F1
#
_entry.id   AF-A0A319CGD1-F1
#
_cell.length_a   1.000
_cell.length_b   1.000
_cell.length_c   1.000
_cell.angle_alpha   90.00
_cell.angle_beta   90.00
_cell.angle_gamma   90.00
#
_symmetry.space_group_name_H-M   'P 1'
#
loop_
_entity.id
_entity.type
_entity.pdbx_description
1 polymer ?
#
loop_
_entity_poly.entity_id
_entity_poly.type
_entity_poly.pdbx_seq_one_letter_code
_entity_poly.pdbx_strand_id
1 'polypeptide(L)'
;MAHKFPPVQGGGSLIVAWQAKAKHVLVVGGGEVAAGRILHALNADAKVTVVCPTSGLNDEVAFRVAEGQVNHIDRNFEAADLDGADMVLCAIDDPEASTQVWKLCKEKRIPANIADVPSECDFYFGSVHRDGPLQVMVSTNGNGPKLASIVRKKIAETLPDNMGAAIDNVGKLRRKLRDVAPNPDQGPKRMKWMSGVCESWSLEDLVQMDDSDMDGLLAHYASGKIPTLNEVRSS
;
A
#
# COMPACT_ATOMS: atom_id res chain seq x y z
N MET A 1 -1.95 7.98 -39.66
CA MET A 1 -0.74 7.24 -39.21
C MET A 1 -0.96 6.85 -37.76
N ALA A 2 -0.77 5.59 -37.39
CA ALA A 2 -0.80 5.21 -35.98
C ALA A 2 0.37 5.91 -35.27
N HIS A 3 0.10 6.69 -34.23
CA HIS A 3 1.15 7.31 -33.44
C HIS A 3 1.97 6.20 -32.75
N LYS A 4 3.30 6.33 -32.75
CA LYS A 4 4.23 5.39 -32.08
C LYS A 4 3.94 5.24 -30.58
N PHE A 5 3.29 6.24 -29.98
CA PHE A 5 2.98 6.31 -28.56
C PHE A 5 1.51 6.73 -28.36
N PRO A 6 0.87 6.29 -27.26
CA PRO A 6 -0.49 6.72 -26.93
C PRO A 6 -0.54 8.23 -26.63
N PRO A 7 -1.68 8.90 -26.85
CA PRO A 7 -1.85 10.29 -26.47
C PRO A 7 -1.80 10.44 -24.94
N VAL A 8 -1.29 11.59 -24.48
CA VAL A 8 -1.28 11.93 -23.05
C VAL A 8 -2.70 12.25 -22.60
N GLN A 9 -3.14 11.61 -21.52
CA GLN A 9 -4.41 11.90 -20.84
C GLN A 9 -4.12 12.55 -19.48
N GLY A 10 -4.34 13.87 -19.39
CA GLY A 10 -4.19 14.63 -18.15
C GLY A 10 -5.39 14.49 -17.20
N GLY A 11 -5.29 15.11 -16.02
CA GLY A 11 -6.37 15.16 -15.01
C GLY A 11 -6.40 13.97 -14.04
N GLY A 12 -5.46 13.03 -14.17
CA GLY A 12 -5.22 11.92 -13.24
C GLY A 12 -4.20 12.24 -12.16
N SER A 13 -4.33 11.65 -10.97
CA SER A 13 -3.23 11.53 -10.02
C SER A 13 -2.18 10.52 -10.52
N LEU A 14 -0.91 10.76 -10.22
CA LEU A 14 0.12 9.72 -10.31
C LEU A 14 -0.05 8.76 -9.13
N ILE A 15 -0.38 7.50 -9.41
CA ILE A 15 -0.55 6.47 -8.38
C ILE A 15 0.82 5.88 -8.02
N VAL A 16 1.19 5.99 -6.74
CA VAL A 16 2.44 5.46 -6.19
C VAL A 16 2.18 4.67 -4.91
N ALA A 17 2.91 3.56 -4.73
CA ALA A 17 2.99 2.86 -3.46
C ALA A 17 4.18 3.41 -2.65
N TRP A 18 3.89 4.36 -1.75
CA TRP A 18 4.93 5.01 -0.94
C TRP A 18 5.54 4.03 0.08
N GLN A 19 6.87 3.89 0.07
CA GLN A 19 7.60 3.05 1.02
C GLN A 19 7.76 3.80 2.35
N ALA A 20 6.77 3.67 3.24
CA ALA A 20 6.70 4.40 4.52
C ALA A 20 7.43 3.70 5.67
N LYS A 21 8.00 2.51 5.44
CA LYS A 21 8.68 1.74 6.49
C LYS A 21 9.74 2.57 7.18
N ALA A 22 9.63 2.68 8.51
CA ALA A 22 10.48 3.45 9.39
C ALA A 22 10.53 4.98 9.13
N LYS A 23 9.67 5.49 8.23
CA LYS A 23 9.50 6.92 7.98
C LYS A 23 8.67 7.57 9.08
N HIS A 24 8.99 8.82 9.40
CA HIS A 24 8.27 9.56 10.43
C HIS A 24 7.04 10.24 9.83
N VAL A 25 5.86 9.82 10.27
CA VAL A 25 4.58 10.42 9.90
C VAL A 25 4.05 11.18 11.11
N LEU A 26 3.98 12.51 10.98
CA LEU A 26 3.34 13.36 11.99
C LEU A 26 1.85 13.47 11.70
N VAL A 27 1.03 13.24 12.72
CA VAL A 27 -0.42 13.42 12.68
C VAL A 27 -0.80 14.56 13.61
N VAL A 28 -1.43 15.60 13.08
CA VAL A 28 -1.93 16.74 13.86
C VAL A 28 -3.43 16.55 14.08
N GLY A 29 -3.85 16.39 15.33
CA GLY A 29 -5.22 16.03 15.70
C GLY A 29 -5.37 14.56 16.11
N GLY A 30 -6.39 14.28 16.93
CA GLY A 30 -6.62 12.97 17.55
C GLY A 30 -8.02 12.37 17.34
N GLY A 31 -8.86 13.00 16.52
CA GLY A 31 -10.24 12.57 16.28
C GLY A 31 -10.40 11.41 15.28
N GLU A 32 -11.63 11.16 14.84
CA GLU A 32 -12.00 10.06 13.93
C GLU A 32 -11.20 10.03 12.63
N VAL A 33 -10.98 11.20 12.02
CA VAL A 33 -10.19 11.30 10.78
C VAL A 33 -8.73 10.94 11.05
N ALA A 34 -8.17 11.36 12.19
CA ALA A 34 -6.80 11.05 12.58
C ALA A 34 -6.62 9.54 12.83
N ALA A 35 -7.59 8.88 13.47
CA ALA A 35 -7.55 7.44 13.73
C ALA A 35 -7.36 6.62 12.44
N GLY A 36 -8.15 6.90 11.40
CA GLY A 36 -8.00 6.24 10.09
C GLY A 36 -6.65 6.51 9.42
N ARG A 37 -6.14 7.74 9.52
CA ARG A 37 -4.82 8.14 9.00
C ARG A 37 -3.67 7.42 9.71
N ILE A 38 -3.75 7.34 11.04
CA ILE A 38 -2.80 6.61 11.90
C ILE A 38 -2.80 5.13 11.52
N LEU A 39 -3.96 4.49 11.42
CA LEU A 39 -4.05 3.08 11.05
C LEU A 39 -3.44 2.81 9.66
N HIS A 40 -3.67 3.68 8.68
CA HIS A 40 -3.02 3.55 7.36
C HIS A 40 -1.49 3.68 7.42
N ALA A 41 -0.98 4.63 8.20
CA ALA A 41 0.46 4.81 8.38
C ALA A 41 1.12 3.63 9.10
N LEU A 42 0.50 3.14 10.19
CA LEU A 42 0.95 1.96 10.93
C LEU A 42 0.96 0.71 10.06
N ASN A 43 -0.09 0.50 9.26
CA ASN A 43 -0.18 -0.60 8.29
C ASN A 43 0.93 -0.56 7.22
N ALA A 44 1.57 0.59 7.03
CA ALA A 44 2.70 0.79 6.12
C ALA A 44 4.06 0.81 6.85
N ASP A 45 4.10 0.33 8.10
CA ASP A 45 5.27 0.27 8.98
C ASP A 45 5.91 1.65 9.27
N ALA A 46 5.13 2.73 9.21
CA ALA A 46 5.60 4.06 9.56
C ALA A 46 5.77 4.22 11.07
N LYS A 47 6.68 5.11 11.46
CA LYS A 47 6.77 5.62 12.83
C LYS A 47 5.83 6.80 12.96
N VAL A 48 4.79 6.65 13.77
CA VAL A 48 3.73 7.65 13.88
C VAL A 48 3.88 8.42 15.18
N THR A 49 3.84 9.75 15.06
CA THR A 49 3.68 10.68 16.19
C THR A 49 2.35 11.40 16.02
N VAL A 50 1.53 11.43 17.06
CA VAL A 50 0.30 12.23 17.12
C VAL A 50 0.51 13.42 18.06
N VAL A 51 0.12 14.61 17.61
CA VAL A 51 0.15 15.84 18.42
C VAL A 51 -1.25 16.42 18.55
N CYS A 52 -1.77 16.39 19.77
CA CYS A 52 -3.00 17.03 20.19
C CYS A 52 -3.13 16.95 21.72
N PRO A 53 -3.94 17.82 22.35
CA PRO A 53 -4.32 17.63 23.74
C PRO A 53 -4.97 16.25 23.98
N THR A 54 -4.74 15.64 25.13
CA THR A 54 -5.34 14.34 25.52
C THR A 54 -6.86 14.36 25.39
N SER A 55 -7.51 15.49 25.68
CA SER A 55 -8.96 15.66 25.51
C SER A 55 -9.45 15.60 24.06
N GLY A 56 -8.55 15.67 23.08
CA GLY A 56 -8.84 15.58 21.65
C GLY A 56 -8.58 14.19 21.07
N LEU A 57 -8.14 13.21 21.87
CA LEU A 57 -8.01 11.82 21.45
C LEU A 57 -9.39 11.15 21.43
N ASN A 58 -9.72 10.49 20.32
CA ASN A 58 -10.81 9.53 20.33
C ASN A 58 -10.35 8.18 20.92
N ASP A 59 -11.29 7.25 21.08
CA ASP A 59 -11.04 5.95 21.71
C ASP A 59 -9.98 5.13 20.96
N GLU A 60 -9.97 5.14 19.62
CA GLU A 60 -9.01 4.39 18.84
C GLU A 60 -7.59 4.97 18.96
N VAL A 61 -7.42 6.30 18.85
CA VAL A 61 -6.11 6.91 19.01
C VAL A 61 -5.60 6.72 20.44
N ALA A 62 -6.44 6.91 21.45
CA ALA A 62 -6.09 6.66 22.85
C ALA A 62 -5.63 5.21 23.08
N PHE A 63 -6.33 4.23 22.50
CA PHE A 63 -5.92 2.82 22.52
C PHE A 63 -4.52 2.63 21.92
N ARG A 64 -4.25 3.20 20.74
CA ARG A 64 -2.94 3.08 20.07
C ARG A 64 -1.80 3.71 20.85
N VAL A 65 -2.07 4.82 21.55
CA VAL A 65 -1.11 5.45 22.47
C VAL A 65 -0.81 4.52 23.65
N ALA A 66 -1.85 3.97 24.28
CA ALA A 66 -1.71 3.06 25.42
C ALA A 66 -0.93 1.77 25.07
N GLU A 67 -1.14 1.25 23.85
CA GLU A 67 -0.40 0.09 23.32
C GLU A 67 1.03 0.43 22.86
N GLY A 68 1.46 1.70 22.94
CA GLY A 68 2.78 2.14 22.49
C GLY A 68 2.99 2.06 20.98
N GLN A 69 1.92 1.99 20.20
CA GLN A 69 1.98 1.93 18.73
C GLN A 69 2.29 3.30 18.11
N VAL A 70 1.91 4.37 18.81
CA VAL A 70 2.16 5.76 18.38
C VAL A 70 2.79 6.55 19.52
N ASN A 71 3.69 7.47 19.19
CA ASN A 71 4.18 8.47 20.14
C ASN A 71 3.13 9.59 20.27
N HIS A 72 2.84 10.04 21.48
CA HIS A 72 1.86 11.12 21.72
C HIS A 72 2.53 12.33 22.36
N ILE A 73 2.28 13.49 21.77
CA ILE A 73 2.67 14.79 22.31
C ILE A 73 1.39 15.49 22.79
N ASP A 74 1.19 15.51 24.11
CA ASP A 74 0.00 16.08 24.76
C ASP A 74 0.06 17.61 24.82
N ARG A 75 -0.10 18.24 23.67
CA ARG A 75 -0.31 19.68 23.51
C ARG A 75 -0.83 20.00 22.10
N ASN A 76 -1.12 21.27 21.86
CA ASN A 76 -1.36 21.77 20.51
C ASN A 76 -0.09 21.69 19.65
N PHE A 77 -0.28 21.66 18.34
CA PHE A 77 0.79 21.68 17.36
C PHE A 77 1.65 22.94 17.45
N GLU A 78 2.95 22.78 17.25
CA GLU A 78 3.94 23.84 17.13
C GLU A 78 4.80 23.60 15.89
N ALA A 79 5.33 24.67 15.27
CA ALA A 79 6.09 24.56 14.02
C ALA A 79 7.33 23.65 14.11
N ALA A 80 7.90 23.47 15.31
CA ALA A 80 9.02 22.58 15.57
C ALA A 80 8.64 21.09 15.45
N ASP A 81 7.36 20.71 15.55
CA ASP A 81 6.91 19.33 15.39
C ASP A 81 7.17 18.78 13.98
N LEU A 82 7.30 19.67 13.00
CA LEU A 82 7.62 19.32 11.62
C LEU A 82 9.07 18.87 11.44
N ASP A 83 9.93 19.10 12.42
CA ASP A 83 11.35 18.78 12.31
C ASP A 83 11.55 17.26 12.25
N GLY A 84 12.11 16.79 11.13
CA GLY A 84 12.34 15.37 10.88
C GLY A 84 11.09 14.59 10.45
N ALA A 85 9.95 15.24 10.19
CA ALA A 85 8.80 14.57 9.58
C ALA A 85 9.03 14.28 8.09
N ASP A 86 8.79 13.04 7.67
CA ASP A 86 8.80 12.66 6.25
C ASP A 86 7.43 12.93 5.58
N MET A 87 6.35 13.01 6.35
CA MET A 87 4.98 13.27 5.91
C MET A 87 4.14 13.85 7.06
N VAL A 88 3.18 14.72 6.73
CA VAL A 88 2.25 15.32 7.70
C VAL A 88 0.80 15.05 7.29
N LEU A 89 0.00 14.61 8.26
CA LEU A 89 -1.44 14.37 8.12
C LEU A 89 -2.17 15.28 9.11
N CYS A 90 -2.84 16.32 8.64
CA CYS A 90 -3.56 17.26 9.48
C CYS A 90 -5.05 16.93 9.49
N ALA A 91 -5.62 16.71 10.67
CA ALA A 91 -6.99 16.27 10.90
C ALA A 91 -7.58 16.98 12.12
N ILE A 92 -7.57 18.32 12.10
CA ILE A 92 -8.17 19.19 13.11
C ILE A 92 -9.31 20.01 12.49
N ASP A 93 -10.28 20.42 13.32
CA ASP A 93 -11.48 21.12 12.85
C ASP A 93 -11.27 22.62 12.58
N ASP A 94 -10.14 23.18 13.04
CA ASP A 94 -9.78 24.59 12.83
C ASP A 94 -9.17 24.78 11.43
N PRO A 95 -9.86 25.45 10.48
CA PRO A 95 -9.36 25.65 9.13
C PRO A 95 -8.16 26.57 9.07
N GLU A 96 -8.11 27.63 9.90
CA GLU A 96 -7.00 28.58 9.89
C GLU A 96 -5.71 27.91 10.39
N ALA A 97 -5.82 27.13 11.46
CA ALA A 97 -4.71 26.33 11.97
C ALA A 97 -4.27 25.26 10.97
N SER A 98 -5.21 24.58 10.30
CA SER A 98 -4.92 23.58 9.27
C SER A 98 -4.16 24.17 8.09
N THR A 99 -4.59 25.33 7.58
CA THR A 99 -3.89 26.06 6.53
C THR A 99 -2.50 26.51 6.98
N GLN A 100 -2.33 26.88 8.26
CA GLN A 100 -1.02 27.24 8.79
C GLN A 100 -0.07 26.03 8.83
N VAL A 101 -0.54 24.85 9.24
CA VAL A 101 0.24 23.59 9.16
C VAL A 101 0.67 23.33 7.71
N TRP A 102 -0.25 23.47 6.75
CA TRP A 102 0.05 23.29 5.33
C TRP A 102 1.15 24.24 4.83
N LYS A 103 1.04 25.55 5.13
CA LYS A 103 2.05 26.55 4.72
C LYS A 103 3.44 26.20 5.24
N LEU A 104 3.54 25.83 6.52
CA LEU A 104 4.80 25.42 7.14
C LEU A 104 5.37 24.14 6.50
N CYS A 105 4.50 23.19 6.14
CA CYS A 105 4.90 22.00 5.39
C CYS A 105 5.45 22.37 3.99
N LYS A 106 4.82 23.31 3.28
CA LYS A 106 5.30 23.81 1.98
C LYS A 106 6.70 24.42 2.10
N GLU A 107 6.93 25.27 3.10
CA GLU A 107 8.23 25.90 3.35
C GLU A 107 9.34 24.88 3.60
N LYS A 108 9.04 23.81 4.34
CA LYS A 108 9.97 22.70 4.64
C LYS A 108 10.02 21.60 3.56
N ARG A 109 9.21 21.70 2.50
CA ARG A 109 9.04 20.68 1.43
C ARG A 109 8.61 19.30 1.96
N ILE A 110 7.75 19.30 2.98
CA ILE A 110 7.18 18.08 3.55
C ILE A 110 5.83 17.81 2.83
N PRO A 111 5.58 16.60 2.32
CA PRO A 111 4.29 16.26 1.74
C PRO A 111 3.20 16.24 2.82
N ALA A 112 2.12 16.97 2.58
CA ALA A 112 1.02 17.16 3.51
C ALA A 112 -0.32 16.70 2.93
N ASN A 113 -1.16 16.10 3.78
CA ASN A 113 -2.59 15.90 3.52
C ASN A 113 -3.38 16.61 4.62
N ILE A 114 -4.18 17.59 4.23
CA ILE A 114 -5.08 18.32 5.11
C ILE A 114 -6.49 17.77 4.91
N ALA A 115 -7.09 17.25 5.97
CA ALA A 115 -8.44 16.70 5.92
C ALA A 115 -9.43 17.71 5.35
N ASP A 116 -10.28 17.26 4.42
CA ASP A 116 -11.36 18.03 3.80
C ASP A 116 -10.97 19.34 3.08
N VAL A 117 -9.67 19.60 2.88
CA VAL A 117 -9.16 20.75 2.11
C VAL A 117 -8.32 20.28 0.90
N PRO A 118 -8.97 19.87 -0.22
CA PRO A 118 -8.25 19.32 -1.38
C PRO A 118 -7.20 20.25 -1.99
N SER A 119 -7.44 21.56 -1.99
CA SER A 119 -6.48 22.56 -2.49
C SER A 119 -5.18 22.63 -1.69
N GLU A 120 -5.19 22.10 -0.45
CA GLU A 120 -4.07 22.09 0.48
C GLU A 120 -3.50 20.67 0.66
N CYS A 121 -3.72 19.76 -0.29
CA CYS A 121 -3.20 18.40 -0.25
C CYS A 121 -2.18 18.15 -1.38
N ASP A 122 -1.04 17.55 -1.05
CA ASP A 122 -0.09 17.04 -2.06
C ASP A 122 -0.49 15.67 -2.62
N PHE A 123 -1.28 14.93 -1.85
CA PHE A 123 -1.75 13.60 -2.19
C PHE A 123 -3.12 13.35 -1.57
N TYR A 124 -3.83 12.37 -2.14
CA TYR A 124 -5.11 11.91 -1.64
C TYR A 124 -5.02 10.47 -1.17
N PHE A 125 -5.77 10.17 -0.12
CA PHE A 125 -6.08 8.78 0.20
C PHE A 125 -7.12 8.26 -0.79
N GLY A 126 -6.88 7.05 -1.30
CA GLY A 126 -7.84 6.33 -2.10
C GLY A 126 -8.68 5.35 -1.28
N SER A 127 -9.65 4.73 -1.95
CA SER A 127 -10.35 3.57 -1.42
C SER A 127 -9.45 2.34 -1.58
N VAL A 128 -8.97 1.79 -0.47
CA VAL A 128 -8.02 0.67 -0.47
C VAL A 128 -8.69 -0.65 -0.06
N HIS A 129 -8.41 -1.71 -0.80
CA HIS A 129 -8.61 -3.11 -0.37
C HIS A 129 -7.22 -3.70 -0.10
N ARG A 130 -7.10 -4.44 1.00
CA ARG A 130 -5.86 -5.11 1.38
C ARG A 130 -6.15 -6.54 1.80
N ASP A 131 -5.35 -7.44 1.29
CA ASP A 131 -5.29 -8.84 1.71
C ASP A 131 -3.81 -9.26 1.81
N GLY A 132 -3.30 -9.32 3.03
CA GLY A 132 -1.86 -9.51 3.29
C GLY A 132 -0.99 -8.50 2.51
N PRO A 133 -0.09 -8.97 1.61
CA PRO A 133 0.75 -8.13 0.75
C PRO A 133 0.02 -7.55 -0.47
N LEU A 134 -1.18 -8.02 -0.82
CA LEU A 134 -1.98 -7.44 -1.90
C LEU A 134 -2.56 -6.10 -1.46
N GLN A 135 -2.41 -5.09 -2.29
CA GLN A 135 -3.06 -3.79 -2.13
C GLN A 135 -3.67 -3.35 -3.45
N VAL A 136 -4.97 -3.00 -3.42
CA VAL A 136 -5.68 -2.41 -4.55
C VAL A 136 -6.21 -1.05 -4.11
N MET A 137 -5.79 0.01 -4.79
CA MET A 137 -6.28 1.37 -4.55
C MET A 137 -7.12 1.87 -5.72
N VAL A 138 -8.28 2.41 -5.41
CA VAL A 138 -9.12 3.15 -6.36
C VAL A 138 -9.12 4.63 -5.99
N SER A 139 -8.68 5.47 -6.92
CA SER A 139 -8.74 6.93 -6.82
C SER A 139 -9.76 7.50 -7.81
N THR A 140 -10.47 8.54 -7.40
CA THR A 140 -11.38 9.35 -8.24
C THR A 140 -10.91 10.79 -8.38
N ASN A 141 -9.65 11.07 -7.98
CA ASN A 141 -9.06 12.42 -7.93
C ASN A 141 -9.98 13.42 -7.19
N GLY A 142 -10.57 12.98 -6.07
CA GLY A 142 -11.46 13.80 -5.24
C GLY A 142 -12.93 13.85 -5.67
N ASN A 143 -13.31 13.32 -6.84
CA ASN A 143 -14.67 13.53 -7.40
C ASN A 143 -15.75 12.53 -6.93
N GLY A 144 -15.47 11.67 -5.94
CA GLY A 144 -16.48 10.70 -5.48
C GLY A 144 -15.93 9.59 -4.59
N PRO A 145 -15.80 9.81 -3.28
CA PRO A 145 -15.29 8.78 -2.35
C PRO A 145 -16.21 7.56 -2.28
N LYS A 146 -17.53 7.76 -2.38
CA LYS A 146 -18.50 6.65 -2.38
C LYS A 146 -18.38 5.77 -3.62
N LEU A 147 -18.18 6.36 -4.80
CA LEU A 147 -17.97 5.61 -6.04
C LEU A 147 -16.66 4.82 -5.99
N ALA A 148 -15.57 5.42 -5.49
CA ALA A 148 -14.31 4.71 -5.28
C ALA A 148 -14.47 3.48 -4.36
N SER A 149 -15.30 3.60 -3.32
CA SER A 149 -15.64 2.52 -2.40
C SER A 149 -16.41 1.38 -3.09
N ILE A 150 -17.37 1.71 -3.96
CA ILE A 150 -18.16 0.74 -4.72
C ILE A 150 -17.29 -0.01 -5.74
N VAL A 151 -16.49 0.73 -6.53
CA VAL A 151 -15.60 0.14 -7.53
C VAL A 151 -14.58 -0.79 -6.87
N ARG A 152 -13.93 -0.35 -5.78
CA ARG A 152 -13.00 -1.18 -5.01
C ARG A 152 -13.67 -2.46 -4.50
N LYS A 153 -14.91 -2.40 -4.00
CA LYS A 153 -15.65 -3.60 -3.56
C LYS A 153 -15.87 -4.58 -4.70
N LYS A 154 -16.33 -4.09 -5.86
CA LYS A 154 -16.50 -4.93 -7.05
C LYS A 154 -15.19 -5.60 -7.50
N ILE A 155 -14.07 -4.88 -7.43
CA ILE A 155 -12.76 -5.48 -7.73
C ILE A 155 -12.44 -6.58 -6.71
N ALA A 156 -12.59 -6.30 -5.42
CA ALA A 156 -12.33 -7.28 -4.36
C ALA A 156 -13.20 -8.55 -4.49
N GLU A 157 -14.48 -8.41 -4.87
CA GLU A 157 -15.41 -9.53 -5.10
C GLU A 157 -15.00 -10.45 -6.26
N THR A 158 -14.11 -10.00 -7.15
CA THR A 158 -13.60 -10.83 -8.26
C THR A 158 -12.30 -11.56 -7.92
N LEU A 159 -11.70 -11.26 -6.77
CA LEU A 159 -10.48 -11.92 -6.31
C LEU A 159 -10.86 -13.18 -5.50
N PRO A 160 -10.09 -14.27 -5.61
CA PRO A 160 -10.24 -15.41 -4.70
C PRO A 160 -10.02 -14.99 -3.25
N ASP A 161 -10.62 -15.74 -2.32
CA ASP A 161 -10.31 -15.59 -0.91
C ASP A 161 -8.82 -15.88 -0.65
N ASN A 162 -8.21 -15.11 0.25
CA ASN A 162 -6.80 -15.25 0.63
C ASN A 162 -5.82 -15.09 -0.55
N MET A 163 -6.14 -14.17 -1.47
CA MET A 163 -5.27 -13.77 -2.59
C MET A 163 -3.88 -13.29 -2.12
N GLY A 164 -3.77 -12.80 -0.88
CA GLY A 164 -2.48 -12.52 -0.25
C GLY A 164 -1.52 -13.72 -0.27
N ALA A 165 -2.03 -14.93 -0.06
CA ALA A 165 -1.22 -16.15 -0.07
C ALA A 165 -0.62 -16.46 -1.46
N ALA A 166 -1.33 -16.17 -2.56
CA ALA A 166 -0.79 -16.35 -3.90
C ALA A 166 0.47 -15.51 -4.13
N ILE A 167 0.50 -14.27 -3.64
CA ILE A 167 1.69 -13.39 -3.75
C ILE A 167 2.85 -13.99 -2.96
N ASP A 168 2.59 -14.47 -1.74
CA ASP A 168 3.61 -15.09 -0.90
C ASP A 168 4.14 -16.39 -1.51
N ASN A 169 3.26 -17.22 -2.07
CA ASN A 169 3.57 -18.48 -2.74
C ASN A 169 4.42 -18.24 -4.00
N VAL A 170 4.02 -17.30 -4.86
CA VAL A 170 4.84 -16.87 -6.02
C VAL A 170 6.20 -16.33 -5.57
N GLY A 171 6.23 -15.58 -4.46
CA GLY A 171 7.47 -15.10 -3.85
C GLY A 171 8.38 -16.24 -3.37
N LYS A 172 7.83 -17.26 -2.73
CA LYS A 172 8.53 -18.49 -2.31
C LYS A 172 9.05 -19.26 -3.53
N LEU A 173 8.22 -19.52 -4.53
CA LEU A 173 8.59 -20.18 -5.78
C LEU A 173 9.75 -19.45 -6.47
N ARG A 174 9.70 -18.11 -6.52
CA ARG A 174 10.79 -17.29 -7.10
C ARG A 174 12.10 -17.45 -6.34
N ARG A 175 12.07 -17.59 -5.01
CA ARG A 175 13.27 -17.86 -4.19
C ARG A 175 13.80 -19.27 -4.46
N LYS A 176 12.95 -20.31 -4.39
CA LYS A 176 13.33 -21.69 -4.72
C LYS A 176 13.91 -21.81 -6.14
N LEU A 177 13.31 -21.13 -7.13
CA LEU A 177 13.83 -21.09 -8.50
C LEU A 177 15.23 -20.48 -8.59
N ARG A 178 15.54 -19.49 -7.75
CA ARG A 178 16.89 -18.91 -7.69
C ARG A 178 17.89 -19.91 -7.11
N ASP A 179 17.47 -20.80 -6.22
CA ASP A 179 18.34 -21.85 -5.68
C ASP A 179 18.61 -22.95 -6.72
N VAL A 180 17.59 -23.33 -7.50
CA VAL A 180 17.71 -24.31 -8.61
C VAL A 180 18.55 -23.77 -9.77
N ALA A 181 18.44 -22.47 -10.06
CA ALA A 181 19.15 -21.80 -11.14
C ALA A 181 19.85 -20.54 -10.63
N PRO A 182 20.99 -20.67 -9.91
CA PRO A 182 21.62 -19.56 -9.20
C PRO A 182 22.36 -18.59 -10.11
N ASN A 183 22.79 -19.05 -11.29
CA ASN A 183 23.66 -18.26 -12.15
C ASN A 183 22.95 -16.96 -12.64
N PRO A 184 23.65 -15.80 -12.65
CA PRO A 184 23.04 -14.53 -13.04
C PRO A 184 22.53 -14.48 -14.49
N ASP A 185 23.19 -15.18 -15.41
CA ASP A 185 22.82 -15.29 -16.83
C ASP A 185 21.43 -15.93 -17.04
N GLN A 186 20.97 -16.73 -16.08
CA GLN A 186 19.63 -17.33 -16.10
C GLN A 186 18.52 -16.33 -15.75
N GLY A 187 18.84 -15.08 -15.41
CA GLY A 187 17.89 -14.04 -15.05
C GLY A 187 16.71 -13.89 -16.02
N PRO A 188 16.95 -13.66 -17.32
CA PRO A 188 15.88 -13.55 -18.32
C PRO A 188 15.03 -14.84 -18.44
N LYS A 189 15.66 -16.03 -18.37
CA LYS A 189 14.94 -17.31 -18.43
C LYS A 189 14.05 -17.50 -17.20
N ARG A 190 14.55 -17.24 -15.98
CA ARG A 190 13.76 -17.29 -14.75
C ARG A 190 12.57 -16.33 -14.81
N MET A 191 12.79 -15.10 -15.27
CA MET A 191 11.72 -14.10 -15.40
C MET A 191 10.65 -14.57 -16.37
N LYS A 192 11.03 -15.00 -17.59
CA LYS A 192 10.10 -15.50 -18.59
C LYS A 192 9.29 -16.69 -18.11
N TRP A 193 9.95 -17.66 -17.45
CA TRP A 193 9.27 -18.85 -16.95
C TRP A 193 8.32 -18.52 -15.79
N MET A 194 8.73 -17.68 -14.83
CA MET A 194 7.85 -17.20 -13.75
C MET A 194 6.64 -16.44 -14.28
N SER A 195 6.83 -15.55 -15.27
CA SER A 195 5.70 -14.87 -15.94
C SER A 195 4.75 -15.88 -16.56
N GLY A 196 5.29 -16.91 -17.24
CA GLY A 196 4.48 -17.97 -17.82
C GLY A 196 3.65 -18.73 -16.77
N VAL A 197 4.21 -19.02 -15.58
CA VAL A 197 3.45 -19.63 -14.48
C VAL A 197 2.29 -18.71 -14.07
N CYS A 198 2.56 -17.43 -13.82
CA CYS A 198 1.52 -16.46 -13.41
C CYS A 198 0.44 -16.22 -14.49
N GLU A 199 0.77 -16.41 -15.77
CA GLU A 199 -0.16 -16.25 -16.90
C GLU A 199 -0.95 -17.53 -17.19
N SER A 200 -0.39 -18.71 -16.86
CA SER A 200 -1.00 -20.01 -17.20
C SER A 200 -1.84 -20.59 -16.06
N TRP A 201 -1.46 -20.34 -14.80
CA TRP A 201 -2.21 -20.83 -13.63
C TRP A 201 -3.31 -19.85 -13.25
N SER A 202 -4.45 -20.37 -12.79
CA SER A 202 -5.51 -19.52 -12.24
C SER A 202 -5.07 -18.87 -10.93
N LEU A 203 -5.77 -17.81 -10.51
CA LEU A 203 -5.49 -17.18 -9.21
C LEU A 203 -5.73 -18.18 -8.07
N GLU A 204 -6.76 -19.01 -8.20
CA GLU A 204 -7.09 -20.10 -7.28
C GLU A 204 -5.96 -21.13 -7.19
N ASP A 205 -5.37 -21.54 -8.31
CA ASP A 205 -4.22 -22.45 -8.33
C ASP A 205 -3.03 -21.85 -7.59
N LEU A 206 -2.75 -20.56 -7.81
CA LEU A 206 -1.65 -19.85 -7.14
C LEU A 206 -1.88 -19.70 -5.63
N VAL A 207 -3.13 -19.50 -5.20
CA VAL A 207 -3.52 -19.49 -3.77
C VAL A 207 -3.32 -20.88 -3.15
N GLN A 208 -3.71 -21.94 -3.85
CA GLN A 208 -3.67 -23.32 -3.34
C GLN A 208 -2.29 -23.99 -3.44
N MET A 209 -1.33 -23.39 -4.15
CA MET A 209 0.01 -23.92 -4.34
C MET A 209 0.75 -24.09 -3.00
N ASP A 210 1.18 -25.32 -2.70
CA ASP A 210 2.01 -25.63 -1.54
C ASP A 210 3.49 -25.88 -1.91
N ASP A 211 4.32 -26.21 -0.91
CA ASP A 211 5.75 -26.42 -1.13
C ASP A 211 6.05 -27.66 -2.00
N SER A 212 5.20 -28.69 -1.96
CA SER A 212 5.34 -29.89 -2.80
C SER A 212 5.00 -29.58 -4.25
N ASP A 213 3.93 -28.82 -4.48
CA ASP A 213 3.56 -28.32 -5.80
C ASP A 213 4.68 -27.47 -6.40
N MET A 214 5.31 -26.60 -5.60
CA MET A 214 6.44 -25.79 -6.05
C MET A 214 7.63 -26.66 -6.49
N ASP A 215 7.99 -27.68 -5.71
CA ASP A 215 9.12 -28.56 -6.02
C ASP A 215 8.86 -29.41 -7.27
N GLY A 216 7.63 -29.92 -7.43
CA GLY A 216 7.20 -30.62 -8.64
C GLY A 216 7.21 -29.71 -9.87
N LEU A 217 6.68 -28.49 -9.77
CA LEU A 217 6.70 -27.52 -10.86
C LEU A 217 8.13 -27.13 -11.28
N LEU A 218 9.04 -26.96 -10.31
CA LEU A 218 10.44 -26.61 -10.56
C LEU A 218 11.20 -27.69 -11.35
N ALA A 219 10.80 -28.96 -11.25
CA ALA A 219 11.39 -30.04 -12.06
C ALA A 219 11.27 -29.79 -13.58
N HIS A 220 10.28 -28.99 -13.99
CA HIS A 220 10.05 -28.65 -15.39
C HIS A 220 10.83 -27.42 -15.90
N TYR A 221 11.49 -26.67 -15.01
CA TYR A 221 12.21 -25.44 -15.38
C TYR A 221 13.27 -25.64 -16.47
N ALA A 222 14.03 -26.74 -16.41
CA ALA A 222 15.06 -27.06 -17.40
C ALA A 222 14.47 -27.12 -18.82
N SER A 223 13.34 -27.83 -18.95
CA SER A 223 12.58 -27.98 -20.20
C SER A 223 11.82 -26.72 -20.64
N GLY A 224 11.60 -25.78 -19.72
CA GLY A 224 10.80 -24.58 -19.94
C GLY A 224 9.29 -24.83 -20.00
N LYS A 225 8.83 -26.08 -19.78
CA LYS A 225 7.41 -26.40 -19.68
C LYS A 225 6.82 -25.83 -18.39
N ILE A 226 5.53 -25.53 -18.44
CA ILE A 226 4.72 -25.07 -17.30
C ILE A 226 3.50 -26.00 -17.26
N PRO A 227 3.60 -27.15 -16.58
CA PRO A 227 2.43 -28.00 -16.35
C PRO A 227 1.37 -27.25 -15.53
N THR A 228 0.12 -27.65 -15.67
CA THR A 228 -0.99 -27.23 -14.80
C THR A 228 -0.78 -27.76 -13.38
N LEU A 229 -1.43 -27.15 -12.39
CA LEU A 229 -1.36 -27.63 -10.99
C LEU A 229 -1.80 -29.10 -10.86
N ASN A 230 -2.83 -29.52 -11.60
CA ASN A 230 -3.29 -30.90 -11.61
C ASN A 230 -2.24 -31.87 -12.17
N GLU A 231 -1.52 -31.49 -13.22
CA GLU A 231 -0.44 -32.31 -13.79
C GLU A 231 0.72 -32.46 -12.80
N VAL A 232 1.07 -31.39 -12.07
CA VAL A 232 2.10 -31.43 -11.01
C VAL A 232 1.69 -32.34 -9.85
N ARG A 233 0.41 -32.30 -9.44
CA ARG A 233 -0.09 -33.14 -8.34
C ARG A 233 -0.29 -34.61 -8.71
N SER A 234 -0.32 -34.91 -10.01
CA SER A 234 -0.53 -36.26 -10.53
C SER A 234 0.78 -36.99 -10.85
N SER A 235 1.93 -36.31 -10.75
CA SER A 235 3.27 -36.84 -11.02
C SER A 235 3.99 -37.28 -9.75
#